data_AF-A0A2E4C6A7-F1
#
_entry.id   AF-A0A2E4C6A7-F1
#
_cell.length_a   1.000
_cell.length_b   1.000
_cell.length_c   1.000
_cell.angle_alpha   90.00
_cell.angle_beta   90.00
_cell.angle_gamma   90.00
#
_symmetry.space_group_name_H-M   'P 1'
#
loop_
_entity.id
_entity.type
_entity.pdbx_description
1 polymer ?
#
loop_
_entity_poly.entity_id
_entity_poly.type
_entity_poly.pdbx_seq_one_letter_code
_entity_poly.pdbx_strand_id
1 'polypeptide(L)'
;MWLVALALGYCLDRNPSCAAWAANGECEKENKESLKTLCAHSCRTCELQCKDTVPDCVEWAKAGECEKNSDHMLSACPTSCGICTPECRDQHPDCRGWRESGACEQNPEYMSTQCAVACGICEHAPVDLDDSCPNWAKDGGCHQNPGAVLKACANSCELETCTDKNSTQCAIWGEEQCAANPGAVLRECPKTCGVCRSICKDKHESCSAWAAAGECTKNAASMRVLCSSSCLICANMELALAGDADKDEM
;
A
#
# COMPACT_ATOMS: atom_id res chain seq x y z
N MET A 1 -7.26 40.16 11.89
CA MET A 1 -7.99 39.04 11.25
C MET A 1 -6.99 38.38 10.31
N TRP A 2 -6.21 37.44 10.83
CA TRP A 2 -5.22 36.71 10.02
C TRP A 2 -5.96 35.60 9.30
N LEU A 3 -5.96 35.65 7.97
CA LEU A 3 -6.47 34.58 7.13
C LEU A 3 -5.56 33.37 7.34
N VAL A 4 -6.05 32.38 8.08
CA VAL A 4 -5.50 31.03 8.02
C VAL A 4 -5.74 30.57 6.59
N ALA A 5 -4.67 30.53 5.78
CA ALA A 5 -4.69 29.75 4.57
C ALA A 5 -4.90 28.30 5.00
N LEU A 6 -6.14 27.83 4.88
CA LEU A 6 -6.42 26.40 4.91
C LEU A 6 -5.67 25.81 3.72
N ALA A 7 -4.46 25.31 3.98
CA ALA A 7 -3.74 24.47 3.05
C ALA A 7 -4.54 23.18 2.92
N LEU A 8 -5.55 23.18 2.05
CA LEU A 8 -6.08 21.97 1.43
C LEU A 8 -5.02 21.49 0.42
N GLY A 9 -3.84 21.14 0.94
CA GLY A 9 -2.69 20.68 0.17
C GLY A 9 -2.47 19.21 0.43
N TYR A 10 -2.70 18.39 -0.60
CA TYR A 10 -2.34 16.97 -0.58
C TYR A 10 -0.81 16.79 -0.52
N CYS A 11 -0.35 15.74 0.16
CA CYS A 11 1.05 15.56 0.52
C CYS A 11 1.86 14.88 -0.61
N LEU A 12 2.49 15.67 -1.48
CA LEU A 12 3.33 15.16 -2.58
C LEU A 12 4.61 15.96 -2.73
N ASP A 13 5.62 15.31 -3.29
CA ASP A 13 6.79 15.98 -3.82
C ASP A 13 6.48 16.61 -5.18
N ARG A 14 6.86 17.87 -5.35
CA ARG A 14 6.68 18.63 -6.61
C ARG A 14 7.95 18.63 -7.47
N ASN A 15 8.97 17.89 -7.06
CA ASN A 15 10.22 17.74 -7.80
C ASN A 15 10.68 16.28 -7.74
N PRO A 16 11.00 15.65 -8.89
CA PRO A 16 11.53 14.28 -8.91
C PRO A 16 12.81 14.06 -8.08
N SER A 17 13.54 15.14 -7.78
CA SER A 17 14.78 15.09 -6.98
C SER A 17 14.54 15.07 -5.47
N CYS A 18 13.29 15.23 -5.01
CA CYS A 18 12.96 15.34 -3.59
C CYS A 18 13.44 14.15 -2.76
N ALA A 19 13.23 12.92 -3.24
CA ALA A 19 13.70 11.72 -2.55
C ALA A 19 15.23 11.72 -2.35
N ALA A 20 15.98 12.11 -3.38
CA ALA A 20 17.43 12.21 -3.31
C ALA A 20 17.91 13.32 -2.37
N TRP A 21 17.25 14.48 -2.37
CA TRP A 21 17.59 15.58 -1.46
C TRP A 21 17.29 15.23 0.00
N ALA A 22 16.15 14.61 0.27
CA ALA A 22 15.82 14.15 1.61
C ALA A 22 16.81 13.09 2.12
N ALA A 23 17.18 12.11 1.29
CA ALA A 23 18.20 11.11 1.63
C ALA A 23 19.57 11.74 1.96
N ASN A 24 19.89 12.89 1.36
CA ASN A 24 21.11 13.66 1.63
C ASN A 24 20.99 14.65 2.81
N GLY A 25 19.88 14.60 3.55
CA GLY A 25 19.61 15.44 4.73
C GLY A 25 19.34 16.91 4.39
N GLU A 26 19.03 17.25 3.14
CA GLU A 26 18.78 18.65 2.71
C GLU A 26 17.57 19.26 3.44
N CYS A 27 16.61 18.44 3.86
CA CYS A 27 15.42 18.87 4.60
C CYS A 27 15.73 19.49 5.98
N GLU A 28 16.98 19.44 6.45
CA GLU A 28 17.41 20.06 7.71
C GLU A 28 18.52 21.11 7.54
N LYS A 29 18.92 21.41 6.30
CA LYS A 29 19.96 22.41 5.96
C LYS A 29 19.38 23.82 5.81
N GLU A 30 20.16 24.76 5.28
CA GLU A 30 19.78 26.17 5.18
C GLU A 30 18.54 26.42 4.31
N ASN A 31 18.33 25.64 3.25
CA ASN A 31 17.18 25.75 2.34
C ASN A 31 15.97 24.90 2.77
N LYS A 32 15.95 24.40 4.02
CA LYS A 32 14.92 23.49 4.51
C LYS A 32 13.49 24.00 4.37
N GLU A 33 13.21 25.28 4.57
CA GLU A 33 11.84 25.80 4.48
C GLU A 33 11.29 25.71 3.04
N SER A 34 12.15 26.01 2.05
CA SER A 34 11.83 25.85 0.63
C SER A 34 11.65 24.39 0.27
N LEU A 35 12.52 23.51 0.77
CA LEU A 35 12.42 22.07 0.53
C LEU A 35 11.22 21.43 1.22
N LYS A 36 10.87 21.84 2.44
CA LYS A 36 9.68 21.41 3.16
C LYS A 36 8.40 21.75 2.39
N THR A 37 8.40 22.83 1.62
CA THR A 37 7.27 23.19 0.74
C THR A 37 7.29 22.45 -0.59
N LEU A 38 8.48 22.28 -1.20
CA LEU A 38 8.65 21.64 -2.51
C LEU A 38 8.55 20.11 -2.44
N CYS A 39 9.04 19.54 -1.35
CA CYS A 39 9.26 18.13 -1.11
C CYS A 39 8.52 17.70 0.16
N ALA A 40 7.23 18.05 0.22
CA ALA A 40 6.44 17.94 1.43
C ALA A 40 6.40 16.51 1.99
N HIS A 41 6.38 15.52 1.08
CA HIS A 41 6.41 14.10 1.41
C HIS A 41 7.81 13.64 1.81
N SER A 42 8.81 13.82 0.94
CA SER A 42 10.19 13.39 1.21
C SER A 42 10.80 14.06 2.46
N CYS A 43 10.45 15.32 2.75
CA CYS A 43 10.87 16.04 3.95
C CYS A 43 9.95 15.82 5.17
N ARG A 44 8.97 14.91 5.09
CA ARG A 44 8.08 14.51 6.19
C ARG A 44 7.37 15.67 6.87
N THR A 45 6.98 16.65 6.08
CA THR A 45 6.11 17.74 6.57
C THR A 45 4.66 17.32 6.66
N CYS A 46 4.32 16.25 5.96
CA CYS A 46 3.04 15.59 5.93
C CYS A 46 3.26 14.11 5.57
N GLU A 47 2.19 13.32 5.67
CA GLU A 47 2.14 11.94 5.21
C GLU A 47 1.17 11.85 4.02
N LEU A 48 1.51 11.02 3.02
CA LEU A 48 0.61 10.74 1.90
C LEU A 48 -0.65 10.08 2.42
N GLN A 49 -1.80 10.72 2.25
CA GLN A 49 -3.07 10.05 2.46
C GLN A 49 -3.33 9.14 1.27
N CYS A 50 -3.14 7.83 1.47
CA CYS A 50 -3.32 6.84 0.42
C CYS A 50 -4.80 6.51 0.22
N LYS A 51 -5.54 7.49 -0.29
CA LYS A 51 -6.95 7.38 -0.59
C LYS A 51 -7.34 8.36 -1.69
N ASP A 52 -8.22 7.91 -2.57
CA ASP A 52 -8.91 8.77 -3.52
C ASP A 52 -9.87 9.71 -2.76
N THR A 53 -9.88 10.97 -3.18
CA THR A 53 -10.62 12.03 -2.49
C THR A 53 -11.93 12.39 -3.18
N VAL A 54 -12.15 11.86 -4.38
CA VAL A 54 -13.35 12.10 -5.20
C VAL A 54 -13.84 10.81 -5.87
N PRO A 55 -15.16 10.63 -6.06
CA PRO A 55 -15.72 9.36 -6.54
C PRO A 55 -15.32 8.98 -7.98
N ASP A 56 -15.04 9.96 -8.82
CA ASP A 56 -14.77 9.75 -10.26
C ASP A 56 -13.33 9.30 -10.57
N CYS A 57 -12.47 9.14 -9.56
CA CYS A 57 -11.06 8.83 -9.74
C CYS A 57 -10.79 7.59 -10.60
N VAL A 58 -11.57 6.51 -10.40
CA VAL A 58 -11.45 5.28 -11.20
C VAL A 58 -11.77 5.55 -12.67
N GLU A 59 -12.82 6.33 -12.95
CA GLU A 59 -13.22 6.64 -14.33
C GLU A 59 -12.24 7.60 -15.00
N TRP A 60 -11.71 8.59 -14.27
CA TRP A 60 -10.67 9.48 -14.77
C TRP A 60 -9.35 8.75 -15.03
N ALA A 61 -8.96 7.81 -14.17
CA ALA A 61 -7.80 6.96 -14.41
C ALA A 61 -7.97 6.12 -15.68
N LYS A 62 -9.15 5.50 -15.90
CA LYS A 62 -9.46 4.81 -17.17
C LYS A 62 -9.40 5.73 -18.39
N ALA A 63 -9.74 7.01 -18.23
CA ALA A 63 -9.66 8.02 -19.28
C ALA A 63 -8.22 8.51 -19.56
N GLY A 64 -7.23 8.04 -18.80
CA GLY A 64 -5.82 8.43 -18.92
C GLY A 64 -5.53 9.82 -18.34
N GLU A 65 -6.32 10.26 -17.35
CA GLU A 65 -6.08 11.55 -16.70
C GLU A 65 -4.83 11.51 -15.81
N CYS A 66 -4.40 10.33 -15.34
CA CYS A 66 -3.18 10.19 -14.54
C CYS A 66 -1.93 10.70 -15.29
N GLU A 67 -1.89 10.55 -16.62
CA GLU A 67 -0.83 11.11 -17.47
C GLU A 67 -1.17 12.51 -18.00
N LYS A 68 -2.42 12.76 -18.40
CA LYS A 68 -2.82 14.04 -19.04
C LYS A 68 -2.95 15.20 -18.05
N ASN A 69 -3.32 14.90 -16.82
CA ASN A 69 -3.62 15.85 -15.76
C ASN A 69 -3.01 15.38 -14.43
N SER A 70 -1.72 15.04 -14.48
CA SER A 70 -0.99 14.43 -13.37
C SER A 70 -1.09 15.25 -12.09
N ASP A 71 -0.92 16.57 -12.13
CA ASP A 71 -0.92 17.37 -10.90
C ASP A 71 -2.24 17.26 -10.10
N HIS A 72 -3.37 17.27 -10.82
CA HIS A 72 -4.68 17.07 -10.22
C HIS A 72 -4.90 15.62 -9.82
N MET A 73 -4.58 14.67 -10.70
CA MET A 73 -4.86 13.26 -10.46
C MET A 73 -3.99 12.65 -9.37
N LEU A 74 -2.71 13.01 -9.29
CA LEU A 74 -1.83 12.55 -8.22
C LEU A 74 -2.30 13.08 -6.85
N SER A 75 -2.89 14.27 -6.82
CA SER A 75 -3.37 14.88 -5.58
C SER A 75 -4.79 14.45 -5.18
N ALA A 76 -5.67 14.23 -6.14
CA ALA A 76 -7.06 13.85 -5.87
C ALA A 76 -7.26 12.33 -5.88
N CYS A 77 -6.47 11.60 -6.66
CA CYS A 77 -6.70 10.20 -7.05
C CYS A 77 -5.44 9.31 -6.94
N PRO A 78 -4.72 9.33 -5.80
CA PRO A 78 -3.46 8.62 -5.62
C PRO A 78 -3.58 7.09 -5.76
N THR A 79 -4.69 6.48 -5.37
CA THR A 79 -4.86 5.02 -5.46
C THR A 79 -5.28 4.62 -6.87
N SER A 80 -6.20 5.36 -7.49
CA SER A 80 -6.57 5.16 -8.90
C SER A 80 -5.41 5.39 -9.86
N CYS A 81 -4.49 6.30 -9.56
CA CYS A 81 -3.27 6.48 -10.36
C CYS A 81 -2.11 5.56 -9.96
N GLY A 82 -2.30 4.65 -9.00
CA GLY A 82 -1.30 3.67 -8.59
C GLY A 82 -0.06 4.29 -7.93
N ILE A 83 -0.16 5.51 -7.41
CA ILE A 83 0.92 6.18 -6.65
C ILE A 83 1.11 5.52 -5.30
N CYS A 84 0.02 5.04 -4.73
CA CYS A 84 0.02 4.23 -3.54
C CYS A 84 -1.10 3.18 -3.68
N THR A 85 -1.13 2.24 -2.76
CA THR A 85 -2.09 1.15 -2.76
C THR A 85 -2.89 1.21 -1.46
N PRO A 86 -4.23 1.15 -1.52
CA PRO A 86 -5.04 1.17 -0.32
C PRO A 86 -4.76 -0.08 0.53
N GLU A 87 -5.21 -0.05 1.78
CA GLU A 87 -5.11 -1.22 2.63
C GLU A 87 -5.82 -2.41 1.99
N CYS A 88 -5.12 -3.52 1.87
CA CYS A 88 -5.70 -4.75 1.35
C CYS A 88 -5.80 -5.82 2.43
N ARG A 89 -7.02 -6.30 2.69
CA ARG A 89 -7.26 -7.40 3.63
C ARG A 89 -8.51 -8.16 3.24
N ASP A 90 -8.64 -9.36 3.78
CA ASP A 90 -9.95 -9.99 3.87
C ASP A 90 -10.76 -9.27 4.94
N GLN A 91 -11.98 -8.87 4.59
CA GLN A 91 -12.92 -8.18 5.47
C GLN A 91 -13.83 -9.17 6.22
N HIS A 92 -13.94 -10.41 5.73
CA HIS A 92 -14.80 -11.42 6.32
C HIS A 92 -14.02 -12.65 6.80
N PRO A 93 -14.31 -13.20 8.00
CA PRO A 93 -13.63 -14.39 8.52
C PRO A 93 -13.81 -15.63 7.62
N ASP A 94 -14.94 -15.72 6.91
CA ASP A 94 -15.24 -16.84 6.01
C ASP A 94 -14.63 -16.71 4.60
N CYS A 95 -13.87 -15.65 4.31
CA CYS A 95 -13.25 -15.47 2.98
C CYS A 95 -12.47 -16.70 2.51
N ARG A 96 -11.79 -17.39 3.44
CA ARG A 96 -11.12 -18.66 3.14
C ARG A 96 -12.09 -19.74 2.66
N GLY A 97 -13.21 -19.93 3.37
CA GLY A 97 -14.21 -20.94 3.03
C GLY A 97 -14.96 -20.61 1.73
N TRP A 98 -15.26 -19.32 1.50
CA TRP A 98 -15.87 -18.86 0.26
C TRP A 98 -14.95 -19.06 -0.94
N ARG A 99 -13.67 -18.73 -0.81
CA ARG A 99 -12.65 -19.05 -1.83
C ARG A 99 -12.60 -20.55 -2.12
N GLU A 100 -12.56 -21.39 -1.08
CA GLU A 100 -12.53 -22.86 -1.24
C GLU A 100 -13.80 -23.40 -1.92
N SER A 101 -14.91 -22.66 -1.83
CA SER A 101 -16.18 -22.95 -2.51
C SER A 101 -16.26 -22.38 -3.95
N GLY A 102 -15.20 -21.74 -4.44
CA GLY A 102 -15.13 -21.14 -5.78
C GLY A 102 -15.82 -19.77 -5.90
N ALA A 103 -16.01 -19.04 -4.79
CA ALA A 103 -16.69 -17.75 -4.81
C ALA A 103 -15.90 -16.68 -5.58
N CYS A 104 -14.58 -16.77 -5.65
CA CYS A 104 -13.74 -15.81 -6.37
C CYS A 104 -14.07 -15.76 -7.87
N GLU A 105 -14.47 -16.88 -8.45
CA GLU A 105 -14.90 -16.98 -9.85
C GLU A 105 -16.39 -16.74 -10.02
N GLN A 106 -17.21 -17.18 -9.06
CA GLN A 106 -18.68 -17.06 -9.12
C GLN A 106 -19.18 -15.65 -8.81
N ASN A 107 -18.49 -14.92 -7.94
CA ASN A 107 -18.84 -13.56 -7.52
C ASN A 107 -17.58 -12.68 -7.40
N PRO A 108 -16.89 -12.43 -8.53
CA PRO A 108 -15.57 -11.81 -8.53
C PRO A 108 -15.57 -10.36 -8.03
N GLU A 109 -16.66 -9.61 -8.23
CA GLU A 109 -16.76 -8.22 -7.77
C GLU A 109 -16.81 -8.15 -6.26
N TYR A 110 -17.77 -8.84 -5.62
CA TYR A 110 -17.89 -8.90 -4.17
C TYR A 110 -16.62 -9.46 -3.52
N MET A 111 -16.13 -10.58 -4.05
CA MET A 111 -14.95 -11.23 -3.50
C MET A 111 -13.69 -10.37 -3.68
N SER A 112 -13.62 -9.54 -4.73
CA SER A 112 -12.45 -8.66 -4.92
C SER A 112 -12.35 -7.53 -3.92
N THR A 113 -13.47 -7.10 -3.35
CA THR A 113 -13.50 -6.03 -2.35
C THR A 113 -13.54 -6.57 -0.93
N GLN A 114 -14.18 -7.72 -0.71
CA GLN A 114 -14.39 -8.29 0.62
C GLN A 114 -13.35 -9.36 0.99
N CYS A 115 -12.74 -10.02 0.00
CA CYS A 115 -11.90 -11.19 0.20
C CYS A 115 -10.65 -11.15 -0.71
N ALA A 116 -10.07 -9.97 -0.85
CA ALA A 116 -9.00 -9.69 -1.79
C ALA A 116 -7.74 -10.55 -1.56
N VAL A 117 -7.41 -10.86 -0.31
CA VAL A 117 -6.28 -11.73 0.02
C VAL A 117 -6.63 -13.18 -0.29
N ALA A 118 -7.82 -13.65 0.13
CA ALA A 118 -8.24 -15.02 -0.14
C ALA A 118 -8.29 -15.31 -1.64
N CYS A 119 -8.84 -14.39 -2.45
CA CYS A 119 -8.86 -14.53 -3.91
C CYS A 119 -7.50 -14.27 -4.59
N GLY A 120 -6.45 -14.04 -3.80
CA GLY A 120 -5.10 -13.85 -4.30
C GLY A 120 -4.92 -12.56 -5.08
N ILE A 121 -5.83 -11.59 -4.98
CA ILE A 121 -5.68 -10.28 -5.62
C ILE A 121 -4.55 -9.51 -4.95
N CYS A 122 -4.44 -9.67 -3.62
CA CYS A 122 -3.35 -9.14 -2.83
C CYS A 122 -2.40 -10.24 -2.38
N GLU A 123 -1.14 -9.86 -2.17
CA GLU A 123 -0.10 -10.73 -1.67
C GLU A 123 0.52 -10.16 -0.40
N HIS A 124 0.98 -11.04 0.49
CA HIS A 124 1.78 -10.61 1.63
C HIS A 124 3.22 -10.48 1.18
N ALA A 125 3.79 -9.29 1.34
CA ALA A 125 5.15 -8.99 0.94
C ALA A 125 5.92 -8.27 2.05
N PRO A 126 7.25 -8.47 2.12
CA PRO A 126 8.12 -7.61 2.90
C PRO A 126 8.13 -6.24 2.23
N VAL A 127 7.82 -5.20 2.98
CA VAL A 127 7.84 -3.82 2.48
C VAL A 127 8.61 -2.95 3.46
N ASP A 128 9.21 -1.89 2.91
CA ASP A 128 9.73 -0.80 3.70
C ASP A 128 8.63 0.25 3.87
N LEU A 129 8.39 0.66 5.10
CA LEU A 129 7.39 1.67 5.46
C LEU A 129 7.99 3.08 5.51
N ASP A 130 9.29 3.20 5.29
CA ASP A 130 10.04 4.44 5.41
C ASP A 130 11.16 4.47 4.35
N ASP A 131 11.27 5.59 3.62
CA ASP A 131 12.28 5.77 2.56
C ASP A 131 13.73 5.73 3.07
N SER A 132 13.94 5.87 4.38
CA SER A 132 15.25 5.74 5.05
C SER A 132 15.62 4.30 5.37
N CYS A 133 14.72 3.32 5.16
CA CYS A 133 14.99 1.91 5.43
C CYS A 133 16.29 1.38 4.79
N PRO A 134 16.63 1.72 3.52
CA PRO A 134 17.91 1.32 2.94
C PRO A 134 19.13 1.87 3.70
N ASN A 135 19.03 3.12 4.20
CA ASN A 135 20.10 3.74 4.98
C ASN A 135 20.21 3.10 6.37
N TRP A 136 19.09 2.92 7.06
CA TRP A 136 19.09 2.25 8.36
C TRP A 136 19.61 0.82 8.28
N ALA A 137 19.27 0.08 7.22
CA ALA A 137 19.83 -1.25 6.97
C ALA A 137 21.34 -1.18 6.76
N LYS A 138 21.82 -0.28 5.89
CA LYS A 138 23.24 -0.08 5.59
C LYS A 138 24.05 0.33 6.83
N ASP A 139 23.48 1.15 7.71
CA ASP A 139 24.11 1.59 8.96
C ASP A 139 24.10 0.51 10.06
N GLY A 140 23.60 -0.69 9.74
CA GLY A 140 23.56 -1.84 10.66
C GLY A 140 22.34 -1.87 11.57
N GLY A 141 21.34 -1.03 11.33
CA GLY A 141 20.11 -0.94 12.11
C GLY A 141 19.35 -2.27 12.21
N CYS A 142 19.35 -3.07 11.15
CA CYS A 142 18.73 -4.41 11.14
C CYS A 142 19.36 -5.39 12.15
N HIS A 143 20.61 -5.17 12.57
CA HIS A 143 21.30 -5.98 13.58
C HIS A 143 21.32 -5.32 14.96
N GLN A 144 21.45 -3.99 15.01
CA GLN A 144 21.53 -3.23 16.25
C GLN A 144 20.17 -3.10 16.94
N ASN A 145 19.10 -2.96 16.16
CA ASN A 145 17.73 -2.90 16.66
C ASN A 145 16.81 -3.75 15.77
N PRO A 146 17.00 -5.08 15.77
CA PRO A 146 16.35 -6.00 14.83
C PRO A 146 14.83 -5.98 14.99
N GLY A 147 14.32 -5.72 16.20
CA GLY A 147 12.89 -5.65 16.45
C GLY A 147 12.22 -4.45 15.76
N ALA A 148 12.69 -3.25 16.09
CA ALA A 148 12.07 -2.03 15.58
C ALA A 148 12.31 -1.86 14.08
N VAL A 149 13.54 -2.09 13.62
CA VAL A 149 13.91 -1.87 12.22
C VAL A 149 13.26 -2.91 11.33
N LEU A 150 13.22 -4.20 11.70
CA LEU A 150 12.56 -5.21 10.86
C LEU A 150 11.06 -4.96 10.71
N LYS A 151 10.39 -4.47 11.77
CA LYS A 151 8.95 -4.16 11.72
C LYS A 151 8.63 -3.01 10.75
N ALA A 152 9.56 -2.08 10.55
CA ALA A 152 9.40 -0.96 9.62
C ALA A 152 10.03 -1.22 8.25
N CYS A 153 11.10 -2.02 8.18
CA CYS A 153 12.00 -2.14 7.04
C CYS A 153 12.20 -3.60 6.64
N ALA A 154 11.09 -4.33 6.47
CA ALA A 154 11.14 -5.76 6.21
C ALA A 154 11.92 -6.10 4.94
N ASN A 155 11.78 -5.28 3.91
CA ASN A 155 12.45 -5.47 2.62
C ASN A 155 13.94 -5.11 2.70
N SER A 156 14.28 -3.93 3.24
CA SER A 156 15.68 -3.51 3.43
C SER A 156 16.44 -4.38 4.45
N CYS A 157 15.75 -5.02 5.40
CA CYS A 157 16.34 -6.02 6.30
C CYS A 157 16.30 -7.45 5.74
N GLU A 158 16.10 -7.60 4.43
CA GLU A 158 16.23 -8.87 3.69
C GLU A 158 15.33 -9.98 4.26
N LEU A 159 14.08 -9.67 4.61
CA LEU A 159 13.10 -10.70 4.90
C LEU A 159 12.70 -11.39 3.59
N GLU A 160 13.22 -12.60 3.35
CA GLU A 160 13.08 -13.30 2.07
C GLU A 160 11.62 -13.63 1.70
N THR A 161 10.81 -14.08 2.66
CA THR A 161 9.42 -14.47 2.41
C THR A 161 8.49 -14.01 3.51
N CYS A 162 7.26 -13.71 3.12
CA CYS A 162 6.21 -13.26 4.03
C CYS A 162 5.27 -14.42 4.43
N THR A 163 5.86 -15.44 5.05
CA THR A 163 5.15 -16.62 5.54
C THR A 163 5.61 -16.94 6.95
N ASP A 164 4.67 -17.22 7.84
CA ASP A 164 4.96 -17.74 9.17
C ASP A 164 5.55 -19.16 9.05
N LYS A 165 6.73 -19.39 9.63
CA LYS A 165 7.42 -20.69 9.53
C LYS A 165 6.60 -21.82 10.17
N ASN A 166 5.89 -21.51 11.24
CA ASN A 166 4.93 -22.40 11.89
C ASN A 166 3.67 -21.61 12.27
N SER A 167 2.67 -21.63 11.38
CA SER A 167 1.43 -20.87 11.54
C SER A 167 0.67 -21.22 12.82
N THR A 168 0.69 -22.48 13.27
CA THR A 168 0.06 -22.89 14.54
C THR A 168 0.77 -22.27 15.74
N GLN A 169 2.10 -22.31 15.75
CA GLN A 169 2.89 -21.73 16.83
C GLN A 169 2.78 -20.22 16.85
N CYS A 170 2.83 -19.57 15.69
CA CYS A 170 2.64 -18.14 15.56
C CYS A 170 1.24 -17.71 16.02
N ALA A 171 0.19 -18.48 15.71
CA ALA A 171 -1.16 -18.22 16.21
C ALA A 171 -1.27 -18.33 17.75
N ILE A 172 -0.53 -19.24 18.38
CA ILE A 172 -0.51 -19.40 19.85
C ILE A 172 0.29 -18.27 20.51
N TRP A 173 1.46 -17.96 19.94
CA TRP A 173 2.34 -16.91 20.44
C TRP A 173 1.70 -15.52 20.32
N GLY A 174 0.96 -15.29 19.24
CA GLY A 174 0.20 -14.07 18.99
C GLY A 174 1.05 -12.80 19.09
N GLU A 175 0.36 -11.67 19.25
CA GLU A 175 1.00 -10.35 19.34
C GLU A 175 1.86 -10.17 20.59
N GLU A 176 1.57 -10.91 21.66
CA GLU A 176 2.31 -10.82 22.93
C GLU A 176 3.79 -11.15 22.73
N GLN A 177 4.08 -12.25 22.05
CA GLN A 177 5.46 -12.65 21.79
C GLN A 177 6.15 -11.79 20.72
N CYS A 178 5.38 -11.23 19.79
CA CYS A 178 5.89 -10.24 18.83
C CYS A 178 6.42 -8.99 19.55
N ALA A 179 5.80 -8.58 20.66
CA ALA A 179 6.24 -7.44 21.47
C ALA A 179 7.33 -7.81 22.48
N ALA A 180 7.24 -9.00 23.11
CA ALA A 180 8.17 -9.44 24.14
C ALA A 180 9.54 -9.85 23.58
N ASN A 181 9.56 -10.47 22.39
CA ASN A 181 10.76 -11.04 21.77
C ASN A 181 10.91 -10.64 20.28
N PRO A 182 10.90 -9.33 19.96
CA PRO A 182 10.72 -8.85 18.59
C PRO A 182 11.89 -9.26 17.67
N GLY A 183 13.14 -9.31 18.15
CA GLY A 183 14.26 -9.73 17.30
C GLY A 183 14.14 -11.17 16.78
N ALA A 184 13.57 -12.08 17.57
CA ALA A 184 13.44 -13.49 17.22
C ALA A 184 12.10 -13.81 16.55
N VAL A 185 10.99 -13.35 17.15
CA VAL A 185 9.64 -13.77 16.74
C VAL A 185 9.22 -13.11 15.43
N LEU A 186 9.69 -11.89 15.14
CA LEU A 186 9.34 -11.19 13.90
C LEU A 186 9.85 -11.90 12.63
N ARG A 187 10.97 -12.64 12.68
CA ARG A 187 11.45 -13.43 11.52
C ARG A 187 10.84 -14.83 11.44
N GLU A 188 10.34 -15.37 12.55
CA GLU A 188 9.66 -16.67 12.59
C GLU A 188 8.18 -16.54 12.20
N CYS A 189 7.56 -15.43 12.61
CA CYS A 189 6.15 -15.13 12.46
C CYS A 189 5.93 -13.76 11.78
N PRO A 190 6.56 -13.47 10.62
CA PRO A 190 6.50 -12.15 10.02
C PRO A 190 5.09 -11.72 9.59
N LYS A 191 4.22 -12.68 9.24
CA LYS A 191 2.82 -12.37 8.91
C LYS A 191 2.01 -12.13 10.18
N THR A 192 2.06 -13.04 11.14
CA THR A 192 1.31 -12.90 12.40
C THR A 192 1.72 -11.64 13.18
N CYS A 193 3.01 -11.28 13.17
CA CYS A 193 3.50 -10.10 13.88
C CYS A 193 3.35 -8.76 13.15
N GLY A 194 2.72 -8.76 11.97
CA GLY A 194 2.51 -7.55 11.17
C GLY A 194 3.80 -6.92 10.63
N VAL A 195 4.85 -7.72 10.41
CA VAL A 195 6.05 -7.31 9.66
C VAL A 195 5.70 -7.23 8.18
N CYS A 196 4.96 -8.24 7.70
CA CYS A 196 4.45 -8.27 6.34
C CYS A 196 3.29 -7.32 6.16
N ARG A 197 3.18 -6.75 4.96
CA ARG A 197 1.99 -6.03 4.52
C ARG A 197 1.32 -6.76 3.38
N SER A 198 0.00 -6.73 3.39
CA SER A 198 -0.79 -7.11 2.23
C SER A 198 -0.77 -5.96 1.24
N ILE A 199 -0.18 -6.20 0.07
CA ILE A 199 -0.08 -5.21 -0.99
C ILE A 199 -0.96 -5.62 -2.16
N CYS A 200 -1.57 -4.62 -2.80
CA CYS A 200 -2.30 -4.77 -4.05
C CYS A 200 -1.47 -4.15 -5.16
N LYS A 201 -0.86 -4.96 -6.03
CA LYS A 201 -0.07 -4.48 -7.16
C LYS A 201 -0.23 -5.42 -8.34
N ASP A 202 0.24 -4.97 -9.50
CA ASP A 202 0.42 -5.86 -10.63
C ASP A 202 1.53 -6.87 -10.35
N LYS A 203 1.29 -8.11 -10.77
CA LYS A 203 2.23 -9.23 -10.63
C LYS A 203 3.01 -9.50 -11.92
N HIS A 204 2.74 -8.74 -12.97
CA HIS A 204 3.40 -8.87 -14.24
C HIS A 204 3.71 -7.50 -14.85
N GLU A 205 4.91 -7.33 -15.38
CA GLU A 205 5.38 -6.07 -15.95
C GLU A 205 4.54 -5.57 -17.14
N SER A 206 3.93 -6.49 -17.89
CA SER A 206 3.08 -6.15 -19.04
C SER A 206 1.64 -5.77 -18.68
N CYS A 207 1.28 -5.72 -17.40
CA CYS A 207 -0.09 -5.43 -16.97
C CYS A 207 -0.62 -4.10 -17.53
N SER A 208 0.19 -3.04 -17.56
CA SER A 208 -0.23 -1.75 -18.12
C SER A 208 -0.50 -1.84 -19.62
N ALA A 209 0.31 -2.59 -20.37
CA ALA A 209 0.11 -2.82 -21.80
C ALA A 209 -1.15 -3.66 -22.08
N TRP A 210 -1.38 -4.70 -21.29
CA TRP A 210 -2.57 -5.54 -21.39
C TRP A 210 -3.84 -4.78 -21.01
N ALA A 211 -3.80 -3.96 -19.97
CA ALA A 211 -4.90 -3.08 -19.59
C ALA A 211 -5.26 -2.11 -20.74
N ALA A 212 -4.25 -1.47 -21.35
CA ALA A 212 -4.43 -0.61 -22.52
C ALA A 212 -5.00 -1.36 -23.74
N ALA A 213 -4.67 -2.65 -23.89
CA ALA A 213 -5.23 -3.53 -24.93
C ALA A 213 -6.66 -4.01 -24.63
N GLY A 214 -7.25 -3.59 -23.50
CA GLY A 214 -8.61 -3.94 -23.07
C GLY A 214 -8.73 -5.30 -22.39
N GLU A 215 -7.61 -5.91 -21.97
CA GLU A 215 -7.61 -7.24 -21.36
C GLU A 215 -8.37 -7.29 -20.05
N CYS A 216 -8.45 -6.18 -19.31
CA CYS A 216 -9.24 -6.08 -18.07
C CYS A 216 -10.73 -6.43 -18.27
N THR A 217 -11.23 -6.32 -19.51
CA THR A 217 -12.62 -6.71 -19.85
C THR A 217 -12.67 -8.06 -20.55
N LYS A 218 -11.76 -8.32 -21.51
CA LYS A 218 -11.72 -9.57 -22.28
C LYS A 218 -11.36 -10.78 -21.44
N ASN A 219 -10.42 -10.61 -20.51
CA ASN A 219 -9.85 -11.63 -19.66
C ASN A 219 -9.98 -11.25 -18.18
N ALA A 220 -11.15 -10.72 -17.81
CA ALA A 220 -11.42 -10.10 -16.51
C ALA A 220 -11.05 -10.99 -15.30
N ALA A 221 -11.28 -12.30 -15.36
CA ALA A 221 -10.96 -13.21 -14.26
C ALA A 221 -9.45 -13.26 -13.98
N SER A 222 -8.64 -13.51 -15.02
CA SER A 222 -7.17 -13.55 -14.88
C SER A 222 -6.59 -12.18 -14.55
N MET A 223 -7.09 -11.14 -15.22
CA MET A 223 -6.59 -9.78 -15.04
C MET A 223 -6.90 -9.22 -13.65
N ARG A 224 -8.00 -9.64 -13.02
CA ARG A 224 -8.35 -9.25 -11.65
C ARG A 224 -7.30 -9.71 -10.62
N VAL A 225 -6.60 -10.81 -10.87
CA VAL A 225 -5.60 -11.37 -9.96
C VAL A 225 -4.17 -11.02 -10.36
N LEU A 226 -3.91 -10.99 -11.67
CA LEU A 226 -2.57 -10.76 -12.21
C LEU A 226 -2.24 -9.27 -12.32
N CYS A 227 -3.24 -8.45 -12.67
CA CYS A 227 -3.10 -7.04 -13.02
C CYS A 227 -4.05 -6.17 -12.21
N SER A 228 -4.12 -6.45 -10.91
CA SER A 228 -5.04 -5.81 -9.97
C SER A 228 -4.91 -4.28 -9.94
N SER A 229 -3.71 -3.74 -10.17
CA SER A 229 -3.47 -2.29 -10.16
C SER A 229 -3.81 -1.68 -11.52
N SER A 230 -3.26 -2.21 -12.62
CA SER A 230 -3.52 -1.70 -13.96
C SER A 230 -4.99 -1.83 -14.38
N CYS A 231 -5.73 -2.78 -13.82
CA CYS A 231 -7.18 -2.92 -14.01
C CYS A 231 -8.02 -2.19 -12.96
N LEU A 232 -7.39 -1.35 -12.12
CA LEU A 232 -8.01 -0.52 -11.09
C LEU A 232 -8.81 -1.33 -10.04
N ILE A 233 -8.52 -2.61 -9.89
CA ILE A 233 -9.13 -3.44 -8.84
C ILE A 233 -8.66 -2.96 -7.47
N CYS A 234 -7.39 -2.60 -7.33
CA CYS A 234 -6.85 -2.05 -6.09
C CYS A 234 -7.60 -0.79 -5.64
N ALA A 235 -7.79 0.18 -6.54
CA ALA A 235 -8.54 1.41 -6.24
C ALA A 235 -10.01 1.15 -5.91
N ASN A 236 -10.66 0.19 -6.59
CA ASN A 236 -12.05 -0.17 -6.31
C ASN A 236 -12.27 -0.78 -4.90
N MET A 237 -11.24 -1.38 -4.29
CA MET A 237 -11.35 -1.89 -2.91
C MET A 237 -11.57 -0.75 -1.91
N GLU A 238 -10.97 0.41 -2.17
CA GLU A 238 -11.09 1.59 -1.32
C GLU A 238 -12.54 2.11 -1.25
N LEU A 239 -13.19 2.18 -2.41
CA LEU A 239 -14.59 2.60 -2.53
C LEU A 239 -15.54 1.67 -1.76
N ALA A 240 -15.25 0.36 -1.75
CA ALA A 240 -16.04 -0.62 -1.03
C ALA A 240 -15.86 -0.52 0.50
N LEU A 241 -14.66 -0.18 0.98
CA LEU A 241 -14.39 0.06 2.40
C LEU A 241 -15.09 1.31 2.93
N ALA A 242 -15.21 2.35 2.11
CA ALA A 242 -15.91 3.59 2.48
C ALA A 242 -17.44 3.39 2.57
N GLY A 243 -18.02 2.47 1.79
CA GLY A 243 -19.46 2.21 1.74
C GLY A 243 -20.04 1.38 2.89
N ASP A 244 -19.20 0.70 3.68
CA ASP A 244 -19.65 -0.05 4.86
C ASP A 244 -19.61 0.79 6.15
N ALA A 245 -18.86 1.90 6.19
CA ALA A 245 -18.86 2.83 7.33
C ALA A 245 -20.18 3.61 7.50
N ASP A 246 -21.03 3.64 6.46
CA ASP A 246 -22.31 4.37 6.44
C ASP A 246 -23.52 3.49 6.80
N LYS A 247 -23.31 2.21 7.16
CA LYS A 247 -24.39 1.27 7.52
C LYS A 247 -24.57 1.06 9.02
N ASP A 248 -23.70 1.62 9.85
CA ASP A 248 -23.79 1.56 11.32
C ASP A 248 -24.56 2.76 11.93
N GLU A 249 -25.14 3.65 11.11
CA GLU A 249 -26.05 4.72 11.53
C GLU A 249 -27.50 4.48 11.07
N MET A 250 -28.07 3.29 11.34
CA MET A 250 -29.53 3.09 11.28
C MET A 250 -30.08 2.31 12.47
#